data_AF-A0A6G3Y0T8-F1
#
_entry.id   AF-A0A6G3Y0T8-F1
#
_cell.length_a   1.000
_cell.length_b   1.000
_cell.length_c   1.000
_cell.angle_alpha   90.00
_cell.angle_beta   90.00
_cell.angle_gamma   90.00
#
_symmetry.space_group_name_H-M   'P 1'
#
loop_
_entity.id
_entity.type
_entity.pdbx_description
1 polymer ?
#
loop_
_entity_poly.entity_id
_entity_poly.type
_entity_poly.pdbx_seq_one_letter_code
_entity_poly.pdbx_strand_id
1 'polypeptide(L)'
;DHKDYLHRGGRTARAGESGSVVTLVTPGQRRGMSRLMTSAGITPQIAQVRSGEAELSRITGAQAPSGVPVVIPAPRAERPRGASAGPRGRRGRRP
;
A
#
# COMPACT_ATOMS: atom_id res chain seq x y z
N ASP A 1 16.82 -4.13 0.28
CA ASP A 1 17.34 -4.63 1.57
C ASP A 1 16.23 -5.32 2.36
N HIS A 2 16.54 -6.13 3.38
CA HIS A 2 15.53 -6.78 4.23
C HIS A 2 14.69 -5.78 5.03
N LYS A 3 15.23 -4.62 5.39
CA LYS A 3 14.47 -3.55 6.05
C LYS A 3 13.42 -2.97 5.11
N ASP A 4 13.76 -2.74 3.83
CA ASP A 4 12.78 -2.27 2.83
C ASP A 4 11.62 -3.24 2.69
N TYR A 5 11.90 -4.55 2.72
CA TYR A 5 10.87 -5.57 2.66
C TYR A 5 9.94 -5.49 3.87
N LEU A 6 10.50 -5.39 5.08
CA LEU A 6 9.72 -5.23 6.31
C LEU A 6 8.90 -3.95 6.33
N HIS A 7 9.43 -2.83 5.85
CA HIS A 7 8.66 -1.57 5.76
C HIS A 7 7.48 -1.67 4.79
N ARG A 8 7.63 -2.41 3.68
CA ARG A 8 6.55 -2.66 2.72
C ARG A 8 5.52 -3.64 3.25
N GLY A 9 5.97 -4.75 3.82
CA GLY A 9 5.12 -5.80 4.36
C GLY A 9 4.40 -5.39 5.66
N GLY A 10 5.01 -4.56 6.49
CA GLY A 10 4.49 -4.13 7.79
C GLY A 10 3.21 -3.28 7.74
N ARG A 11 2.63 -3.03 6.57
CA ARG A 11 1.39 -2.25 6.38
C ARG A 11 0.14 -3.10 6.15
N THR A 12 0.24 -4.43 6.22
CA THR A 12 -0.86 -5.34 5.83
C THR A 12 -1.90 -5.60 6.92
N ALA A 13 -1.48 -5.72 8.19
CA ALA A 13 -2.39 -5.86 9.33
C ALA A 13 -2.97 -4.50 9.74
N ARG A 14 -4.26 -4.44 10.12
CA ARG A 14 -4.95 -3.22 10.59
C ARG A 14 -5.61 -3.50 11.93
N ALA A 15 -5.58 -2.56 12.88
CA ALA A 15 -6.41 -2.53 14.10
C ALA A 15 -6.84 -3.90 14.69
N GLY A 16 -5.89 -4.80 14.99
CA GLY A 16 -6.16 -6.11 15.59
C GLY A 16 -6.43 -7.27 14.61
N GLU A 17 -6.60 -6.97 13.32
CA GLU A 17 -6.78 -7.95 12.25
C GLU A 17 -5.46 -8.46 11.70
N SER A 18 -5.46 -9.73 11.30
CA SER A 18 -4.35 -10.35 10.57
C SER A 18 -4.38 -9.96 9.09
N GLY A 19 -3.20 -9.85 8.47
CA GLY A 19 -3.06 -9.57 7.04
C GLY A 19 -1.94 -10.40 6.41
N SER A 20 -2.09 -10.75 5.13
CA SER A 20 -1.12 -11.57 4.40
C SER A 20 -0.30 -10.72 3.44
N VAL A 21 1.01 -10.98 3.38
CA VAL A 21 1.92 -10.46 2.34
C VAL A 21 2.21 -11.58 1.36
N VAL A 22 1.90 -11.37 0.07
CA VAL A 22 2.23 -12.33 -1.00
C VAL A 22 3.36 -11.75 -1.83
N THR A 23 4.42 -12.53 -2.05
CA THR A 23 5.57 -12.14 -2.87
C THR A 23 5.70 -13.13 -4.02
N LEU A 24 5.48 -12.66 -5.25
CA LEU A 24 5.68 -13.47 -6.45
C LEU A 24 7.15 -13.41 -6.87
N VAL A 25 7.75 -14.56 -7.13
CA VAL A 25 9.15 -14.67 -7.54
C VAL A 25 9.30 -15.62 -8.72
N THR A 26 10.20 -15.29 -9.63
CA THR A 26 10.60 -16.19 -10.71
C THR A 26 11.54 -17.29 -10.18
N PRO A 27 11.70 -18.42 -10.90
CA PRO A 27 12.60 -19.50 -10.46
C PRO A 27 14.03 -19.03 -10.18
N GLY A 28 14.57 -18.13 -10.99
CA GLY A 28 15.93 -17.57 -10.82
C GLY A 28 16.09 -16.69 -9.58
N GLN A 29 15.00 -16.08 -9.09
CA GLN A 29 15.01 -15.18 -7.93
C GLN A 29 14.82 -15.90 -6.60
N ARG A 30 14.39 -17.17 -6.60
CA ARG A 30 14.00 -17.93 -5.40
C ARG A 30 15.07 -17.94 -4.31
N ARG A 31 16.33 -18.21 -4.67
CA ARG A 31 17.45 -18.23 -3.70
C ARG A 31 17.70 -16.87 -3.06
N GLY A 32 17.66 -15.80 -3.85
CA GLY A 32 17.83 -14.44 -3.36
C GLY A 32 16.71 -14.05 -2.39
N MET A 33 15.46 -14.36 -2.76
CA MET A 33 14.31 -14.09 -1.90
C MET A 33 14.36 -14.89 -0.59
N SER A 34 14.72 -16.18 -0.64
CA SER A 34 14.84 -16.99 0.57
C SER A 34 15.85 -16.40 1.55
N ARG A 35 17.00 -15.92 1.06
CA ARG A 35 18.02 -15.27 1.91
C ARG A 35 17.49 -13.97 2.51
N LEU A 36 16.81 -13.15 1.71
CA LEU A 36 16.20 -11.91 2.18
C LEU A 36 15.18 -12.17 3.31
N MET A 37 14.32 -13.18 3.14
CA MET A 37 13.32 -13.56 4.15
C MET A 37 13.99 -14.04 5.45
N THR A 38 15.04 -14.86 5.35
CA THR A 38 15.84 -15.28 6.50
C THR A 38 16.48 -14.07 7.21
N SER A 39 17.07 -13.13 6.48
CA SER A 39 17.60 -11.88 7.05
C SER A 39 16.53 -11.03 7.72
N ALA A 40 15.28 -11.10 7.25
CA ALA A 40 14.13 -10.44 7.85
C ALA A 40 13.53 -11.21 9.06
N GLY A 41 14.04 -12.41 9.39
CA GLY A 41 13.48 -13.25 10.45
C GLY A 41 12.13 -13.87 10.08
N ILE A 42 11.82 -14.00 8.79
CA ILE A 42 10.53 -14.51 8.28
C ILE A 42 10.71 -15.95 7.80
N THR A 43 9.82 -16.84 8.26
CA THR A 43 9.65 -18.19 7.70
C THR A 43 8.41 -18.21 6.80
N PRO A 44 8.56 -18.05 5.47
CA PRO A 44 7.41 -17.97 4.57
C PRO A 44 6.84 -19.37 4.27
N GLN A 45 5.54 -19.42 3.99
CA GLN A 45 4.97 -20.54 3.24
C GLN A 45 5.35 -20.39 1.76
N ILE A 46 5.81 -21.48 1.13
CA ILE A 46 6.24 -21.47 -0.28
C ILE A 46 5.36 -22.44 -1.06
N ALA A 47 4.63 -21.91 -2.04
CA ALA A 47 3.87 -22.69 -3.01
C ALA A 47 4.42 -22.42 -4.42
N GLN A 48 4.63 -23.46 -5.22
CA GLN A 48 4.83 -23.31 -6.65
C GLN A 48 3.48 -23.37 -7.33
N VAL A 49 3.10 -22.29 -8.00
CA VAL A 49 1.80 -22.16 -8.64
C VAL A 49 1.94 -21.67 -10.07
N ARG A 50 0.97 -21.97 -10.91
CA ARG A 50 0.77 -21.38 -12.24
C ARG A 50 -0.42 -20.42 -12.22
N SER A 51 -0.53 -19.62 -13.28
CA SER A 51 -1.69 -18.74 -13.46
C SER A 51 -2.98 -19.56 -13.54
N GLY A 52 -4.02 -19.12 -12.83
CA GLY A 52 -5.34 -19.76 -12.81
C GLY A 52 -5.46 -20.99 -11.92
N GLU A 53 -4.38 -21.46 -11.29
CA GLU A 53 -4.46 -22.58 -10.35
C GLU A 53 -5.24 -22.19 -9.08
N ALA A 54 -6.05 -23.13 -8.58
CA ALA A 54 -6.91 -22.89 -7.43
C ALA A 54 -6.12 -22.50 -6.16
N GLU A 55 -4.88 -22.96 -6.02
CA GLU A 55 -4.03 -22.61 -4.88
C GLU A 55 -3.66 -21.12 -4.85
N LEU A 56 -3.36 -20.51 -6.00
CA LEU A 56 -3.07 -19.08 -6.09
C LEU A 56 -4.28 -18.25 -5.68
N SER A 57 -5.48 -18.63 -6.12
CA SER A 57 -6.73 -17.97 -5.72
C SER A 57 -7.00 -18.11 -4.23
N ARG A 58 -6.76 -19.30 -3.65
CA ARG A 58 -6.91 -19.52 -2.20
C ARG A 58 -5.96 -18.65 -1.37
N ILE A 59 -4.68 -18.60 -1.73
CA ILE A 59 -3.67 -17.83 -0.99
C ILE A 59 -3.96 -16.33 -1.04
N THR A 60 -4.41 -15.83 -2.19
CA THR A 60 -4.61 -14.38 -2.40
C THR A 60 -6.01 -13.90 -2.06
N GLY A 61 -6.99 -14.80 -1.93
CA GLY A 61 -8.40 -14.43 -1.85
C GLY A 61 -8.95 -13.85 -3.15
N ALA A 62 -8.27 -14.07 -4.28
CA ALA A 62 -8.69 -13.53 -5.57
C ALA A 62 -10.07 -14.07 -5.98
N GLN A 63 -10.93 -13.15 -6.43
CA GLN A 63 -12.27 -13.43 -6.94
C GLN A 63 -12.40 -12.86 -8.35
N ALA A 64 -13.30 -13.46 -9.15
CA ALA A 64 -13.61 -12.92 -10.47
C ALA A 64 -14.21 -11.51 -10.31
N PRO A 65 -13.66 -10.49 -10.99
CA PRO A 65 -14.23 -9.15 -10.95
C PRO A 65 -15.65 -9.18 -11.55
N SER A 66 -16.57 -8.37 -11.02
CA SER A 66 -17.96 -8.31 -11.51
C SER A 66 -18.08 -7.83 -12.96
N GLY A 67 -17.04 -7.15 -13.48
CA GLY A 67 -17.06 -6.50 -14.79
C GLY A 67 -17.90 -5.22 -14.85
N VAL A 68 -18.61 -4.86 -13.78
CA VAL A 68 -19.39 -3.63 -13.69
C VAL A 68 -18.45 -2.44 -13.40
N PRO A 69 -18.41 -1.39 -14.25
CA PRO A 69 -17.56 -0.23 -14.01
C PRO A 69 -17.90 0.48 -12.69
N VAL A 70 -16.88 0.90 -11.95
CA VAL A 70 -17.04 1.72 -10.75
C VAL A 70 -17.27 3.17 -11.17
N VAL A 71 -18.40 3.76 -10.77
CA VAL A 71 -18.67 5.20 -10.96
C VAL A 71 -17.85 5.99 -9.94
N ILE A 72 -16.85 6.74 -10.42
CA ILE A 72 -16.06 7.64 -9.59
C ILE A 72 -16.80 8.98 -9.50
N PRO A 73 -17.27 9.41 -8.33
CA PRO A 73 -17.95 10.69 -8.19
C PRO A 73 -16.98 11.83 -8.52
N ALA A 74 -17.49 12.89 -9.16
CA ALA A 74 -16.69 14.07 -9.43
C ALA A 74 -16.13 14.64 -8.10
N PRO A 75 -14.85 15.08 -8.07
CA PRO A 75 -14.29 15.70 -6.89
C PRO A 75 -15.13 16.92 -6.49
N ARG A 76 -15.43 17.05 -5.20
CA ARG A 76 -16.18 18.22 -4.69
C ARG A 76 -15.38 19.48 -4.99
N ALA A 77 -16.02 20.47 -5.61
CA ALA A 77 -15.42 21.77 -5.85
C ALA A 77 -14.92 22.36 -4.52
N GLU A 78 -13.64 22.71 -4.46
CA GLU A 78 -13.06 23.36 -3.29
C GLU A 78 -13.72 24.75 -3.16
N ARG A 79 -14.34 25.02 -2.01
CA ARG A 79 -14.89 26.36 -1.73
C ARG A 79 -13.75 27.37 -1.84
N PRO A 80 -13.92 28.50 -2.55
CA PRO A 80 -12.90 29.54 -2.60
C PRO A 80 -12.53 29.93 -1.17
N ARG A 81 -11.25 29.79 -0.81
CA ARG A 81 -10.75 30.30 0.47
C ARG A 81 -10.90 31.82 0.41
N GLY A 82 -11.88 32.33 1.13
CA GLY A 82 -12.17 33.76 1.17
C GLY A 82 -10.89 34.54 1.48
N ALA A 83 -10.65 35.59 0.69
CA ALA A 83 -9.54 36.50 0.89
C ALA A 83 -9.61 37.07 2.33
N SER A 84 -8.69 36.65 3.18
CA SER A 84 -8.45 37.30 4.46
C SER A 84 -7.78 38.66 4.19
N ALA A 85 -8.61 39.66 3.86
CA ALA A 85 -8.22 41.06 3.96
C ALA A 85 -8.10 41.42 5.45
N GLY A 86 -6.98 41.04 6.07
CA GLY A 86 -6.58 41.51 7.40
C GLY A 86 -6.09 42.97 7.34
N PRO A 87 -6.42 43.82 8.32
CA PRO A 87 -6.28 45.27 8.21
C PRO A 87 -4.81 45.71 8.23
N ARG A 88 -4.47 46.63 7.32
CA ARG A 88 -3.14 47.25 7.20
C ARG A 88 -2.69 47.83 8.54
N GLY A 89 -1.67 47.18 9.11
CA GLY A 89 -1.04 47.56 10.37
C GLY A 89 -0.50 48.99 10.34
N ARG A 90 -0.76 49.68 11.47
CA ARG A 90 -0.26 50.97 11.92
C ARG A 90 1.09 51.40 11.33
N ARG A 91 1.09 52.53 10.61
CA ARG A 91 2.30 53.33 10.40
C ARG A 91 2.69 53.94 11.73
N GLY A 92 3.77 53.43 12.32
CA GLY A 92 4.49 54.11 13.40
C GLY A 92 5.09 55.40 12.85
N ARG A 93 4.69 56.54 13.43
CA ARG A 93 5.40 57.80 13.29
C ARG A 93 5.76 58.29 14.69
N ARG A 94 7.06 58.27 14.98
CA ARG A 94 7.77 59.05 16.00
C ARG A 94 9.23 59.18 15.53
N PRO A 95 9.96 60.24 15.89
CA PRO A 95 9.59 61.39 16.73
C PRO A 95 8.90 62.53 15.96
#